data_AF-I1SRS8-F1
#
_entry.id   AF-I1SRS8-F1
#
_cell.length_a   1.000
_cell.length_b   1.000
_cell.length_c   1.000
_cell.angle_alpha   90.00
_cell.angle_beta   90.00
_cell.angle_gamma   90.00
#
_symmetry.space_group_name_H-M   'P 1'
#
loop_
_entity.id
_entity.type
_entity.pdbx_description
1 polymer ?
#
loop_
_entity_poly.entity_id
_entity_poly.type
_entity_poly.pdbx_seq_one_letter_code
_entity_poly.pdbx_strand_id
1 'polypeptide(L)' 'YAQGASGNVATKDVVYMLHGLGIQTGVELSKLMDAGAFICRTLNRKSSSKVAQATCKL' A
#
# COMPACT_ATOMS: atom_id res chain seq x y z
N TYR A 1 22.83 4.74 6.69
CA TYR A 1 22.40 6.11 6.36
C TYR A 1 21.13 6.51 7.10
N ALA A 2 20.12 5.65 7.27
CA ALA A 2 19.00 5.90 8.20
C ALA A 2 18.49 4.59 8.84
N GLN A 3 18.89 4.31 10.08
CA GLN A 3 18.48 3.10 10.80
C GLN A 3 17.01 3.20 11.22
N GLY A 4 16.19 2.22 10.84
CA GLY A 4 14.76 2.17 11.19
C GLY A 4 13.82 3.03 10.32
N ALA A 5 14.34 3.70 9.29
CA ALA A 5 13.48 4.43 8.34
C ALA A 5 12.60 3.47 7.52
N SER A 6 11.39 3.91 7.19
CA SER A 6 10.37 3.08 6.53
C SER A 6 10.70 2.69 5.09
N GLY A 7 11.65 3.38 4.44
CA GLY A 7 12.06 3.13 3.05
C GLY A 7 11.17 3.82 2.02
N ASN A 8 10.84 3.12 0.93
CA ASN A 8 10.04 3.66 -0.17
C ASN A 8 8.62 4.01 0.26
N VAL A 9 8.03 5.01 -0.41
CA VAL A 9 6.61 5.33 -0.27
C VAL A 9 5.76 4.16 -0.75
N ALA A 10 4.73 3.81 0.03
CA ALA A 10 3.83 2.73 -0.37
C ALA A 10 2.97 3.15 -1.57
N THR A 11 3.06 2.40 -2.67
CA THR A 11 2.31 2.66 -3.92
C THR A 11 0.81 2.80 -3.69
N LYS A 12 0.29 2.03 -2.74
CA LYS A 12 -1.10 2.04 -2.28
C LYS A 12 -1.57 3.41 -1.81
N ASP A 13 -0.73 4.08 -1.02
CA ASP A 13 -1.05 5.39 -0.45
C ASP A 13 -1.01 6.47 -1.55
N VAL A 14 -0.10 6.33 -2.52
CA VAL A 14 -0.01 7.22 -3.69
C VAL A 14 -1.21 7.05 -4.60
N VAL A 15 -1.57 5.82 -4.97
CA VAL A 15 -2.71 5.56 -5.85
C VAL A 15 -4.02 6.02 -5.21
N TYR A 16 -4.20 5.78 -3.91
CA TYR A 16 -5.37 6.25 -3.16
C TYR A 16 -5.49 7.79 -3.21
N MET A 17 -4.38 8.50 -2.98
CA MET A 17 -4.34 9.96 -3.10
C MET A 17 -4.70 10.41 -4.52
N LEU A 18 -4.09 9.83 -5.54
CA LEU A 18 -4.33 10.20 -6.94
C LEU A 18 -5.78 9.96 -7.35
N HIS A 19 -6.38 8.84 -6.94
CA HIS A 19 -7.80 8.57 -7.15
C HIS A 19 -8.69 9.59 -6.44
N GLY A 20 -8.37 9.96 -5.20
CA GLY A 20 -9.08 11.00 -4.45
C GLY A 20 -9.00 12.39 -5.09
N LEU A 21 -7.93 12.66 -5.84
CA LEU A 21 -7.75 13.88 -6.65
C LEU A 21 -8.40 13.79 -8.04
N GLY A 22 -9.05 12.68 -8.39
CA GLY A 22 -9.66 12.46 -9.70
C GLY A 22 -8.66 12.18 -10.83
N ILE A 23 -7.39 11.89 -10.50
CA ILE A 23 -6.35 11.58 -11.48
C ILE A 23 -6.42 10.10 -11.85
N GLN A 24 -6.58 9.82 -13.15
CA GLN A 24 -6.57 8.45 -13.65
C GLN A 24 -5.15 7.88 -13.64
N THR A 25 -4.97 6.74 -12.98
CA THR A 25 -3.67 6.04 -12.88
C THR A 25 -3.63 4.75 -13.70
N GLY A 26 -4.78 4.23 -14.16
CA GLY A 26 -4.89 2.89 -14.76
C GLY A 26 -4.67 1.73 -13.78
N VAL A 27 -4.45 2.03 -12.50
CA VAL A 27 -4.22 1.02 -11.45
C VAL A 27 -5.53 0.73 -10.73
N GLU A 28 -5.88 -0.54 -10.63
CA GLU A 28 -7.01 -1.02 -9.83
C GLU A 28 -6.56 -1.25 -8.39
N LEU A 29 -7.12 -0.48 -7.45
CA LEU A 29 -6.64 -0.41 -6.07
C LEU A 29 -6.84 -1.72 -5.31
N SER A 30 -7.90 -2.48 -5.60
CA SER A 30 -8.23 -3.75 -4.95
C SER A 30 -7.18 -4.82 -5.27
N LYS A 31 -6.86 -5.01 -6.56
CA LYS A 31 -5.79 -5.91 -7.02
C LYS A 31 -4.43 -5.52 -6.43
N LEU A 32 -4.15 -4.22 -6.32
CA LEU A 32 -2.93 -3.74 -5.67
C LEU A 32 -2.92 -4.06 -4.16
N MET A 33 -4.08 -4.02 -3.49
CA MET A 33 -4.19 -4.46 -2.10
C MET A 33 -3.82 -5.93 -1.96
N ASP A 34 -4.40 -6.79 -2.79
CA ASP A 34 -4.23 -8.24 -2.76
C ASP A 34 -2.78 -8.65 -3.00
N ALA A 35 -2.14 -8.07 -4.03
CA ALA A 35 -0.73 -8.30 -4.32
C ALA A 35 0.17 -7.89 -3.14
N GLY A 36 -0.11 -6.73 -2.54
CA GLY A 36 0.63 -6.28 -1.36
C GLY A 36 0.38 -7.15 -0.12
N ALA A 37 -0.85 -7.65 0.07
CA ALA A 37 -1.19 -8.53 1.18
C ALA A 37 -0.51 -9.90 1.02
N PHE A 38 -0.46 -10.44 -0.20
CA PHE A 38 0.23 -11.66 -0.54
C PHE A 38 1.71 -11.59 -0.12
N ILE A 39 2.47 -10.61 -0.62
CA ILE A 39 3.90 -10.51 -0.31
C ILE A 39 4.16 -10.22 1.17
N CYS A 40 3.32 -9.41 1.83
CA CYS A 40 3.43 -9.15 3.27
C CYS A 40 3.26 -10.43 4.09
N ARG A 41 2.29 -11.28 3.74
CA ARG A 41 2.10 -12.60 4.37
C ARG A 41 3.30 -13.52 4.13
N THR A 42 3.79 -13.60 2.90
CA THR A 42 4.95 -14.44 2.55
C THR A 42 6.21 -14.02 3.30
N LEU A 43 6.43 -12.72 3.47
CA LEU A 43 7.59 -12.19 4.20
C LEU A 43 7.38 -12.14 5.72
N ASN A 44 6.21 -12.55 6.22
CA ASN A 44 5.80 -12.41 7.62
C ASN A 44 6.02 -10.99 8.19
N ARG A 45 5.63 -9.98 7.41
CA ARG A 45 5.77 -8.56 7.77
C ARG A 45 4.45 -7.82 7.56
N LYS A 46 4.21 -6.80 8.39
CA LYS A 46 3.04 -5.92 8.23
C LYS A 46 3.25 -4.95 7.06
N SER A 47 2.16 -4.63 6.36
CA SER A 47 2.21 -3.62 5.30
C SER A 47 2.53 -2.24 5.87
N SER A 48 3.43 -1.50 5.23
CA SER A 48 3.75 -0.10 5.58
C SER A 48 2.73 0.91 5.06
N SER A 49 1.80 0.49 4.19
CA SER A 49 0.73 1.35 3.65
C SER A 49 -0.32 1.64 4.72
N LYS A 50 -0.63 2.93 4.92
CA LYS A 50 -1.72 3.34 5.81
C LYS A 50 -3.09 2.96 5.24
N VAL A 51 -3.25 3.05 3.92
CA VAL A 51 -4.47 2.61 3.24
C VAL A 51 -4.72 1.13 3.49
N ALA A 52 -3.70 0.27 3.27
CA ALA A 52 -3.84 -1.16 3.52
C ALA A 52 -4.20 -1.49 4.97
N GLN A 53 -3.64 -0.75 5.94
CA GLN A 53 -3.96 -0.94 7.36
C GLN A 53 -5.39 -0.51 7.71
N ALA A 54 -5.91 0.55 7.08
CA ALA A 54 -7.27 1.02 7.29
C ALA A 54 -8.32 0.10 6.64
N THR A 55 -7.99 -0.50 5.49
CA THR A 55 -8.91 -1.40 4.77
C THR A 55 -8.92 -2.82 5.33
N CYS A 56 -7.81 -3.29 5.90
CA CYS A 56 -7.72 -4.59 6.54
C CYS A 56 -8.36 -4.54 7.94
N LYS A 57 -9.68 -4.65 8.03
CA LYS A 57 -10.35 -5.04 9.28
C LYS A 57 -10.07 -6.54 9.51
N LEU A 58 -9.72 -6.85 10.76
CA LEU A 58 -9.41 -8.18 11.32
C LEU A 58 -10.21 -9.33 10.68
#